data_AF-A0A2H2ZDF4-F1
#
_entry.id   AF-A0A2H2ZDF4-F1
#
_cell.length_a   1.000
_cell.length_b   1.000
_cell.length_c   1.000
_cell.angle_alpha   90.00
_cell.angle_beta   90.00
_cell.angle_gamma   90.00
#
_symmetry.space_group_name_H-M   'P 1'
#
loop_
_entity.id
_entity.type
_entity.pdbx_description
1 polymer ?
#
loop_
_entity_poly.entity_id
_entity_poly.type
_entity_poly.pdbx_seq_one_letter_code
_entity_poly.pdbx_strand_id
1 'polypeptide(L)'
;MRPSGFLAALSTALFGCAAAKDAPVVIDNPQGVEFKATLPKKPFFAGAALVGNVKGSVSATAGPAGKGVRFRVQFENLPKTGGPFLYHIHEEPAVNGNCTSTLAHLDPYHRGETPACNASEPQTCQVGDLSGKYGKITSDPFVAEYFDLYTSLQPGSPAFFGNRSIVVHYANKTRLTCANFAKLPVPAATTVHSTAGAHHTAIHGPLATGGAHHNLTGSHNTTSHHNFTSPHRTTGAASPSDVYTLTSVVTVPGSPTTSSSLTTTDAGNGGASATSSVVPFPGAASGNRVSLSLLSGVVAAIFFSL
;
A
#
# COMPACT_ATOMS: atom_id res chain seq x y z
N MET A 1 13.12 -68.61 33.18
CA MET A 1 12.26 -67.39 33.13
C MET A 1 13.20 -66.19 33.06
N ARG A 2 13.33 -65.54 31.89
CA ARG A 2 14.16 -64.34 31.69
C ARG A 2 13.21 -63.13 31.62
N PRO A 3 13.36 -62.09 32.47
CA PRO A 3 12.53 -60.92 32.37
C PRO A 3 13.07 -60.02 31.24
N SER A 4 12.25 -59.82 30.21
CA SER A 4 12.50 -58.82 29.18
C SER A 4 12.08 -57.45 29.71
N GLY A 5 13.06 -56.60 30.02
CA GLY A 5 12.83 -55.22 30.42
C GLY A 5 12.40 -54.38 29.22
N PHE A 6 11.20 -53.80 29.29
CA PHE A 6 10.73 -52.80 28.33
C PHE A 6 11.29 -51.43 28.73
N LEU A 7 12.21 -50.90 27.93
CA LEU A 7 12.67 -49.51 28.00
C LEU A 7 11.63 -48.62 27.32
N ALA A 8 10.88 -47.85 28.12
CA ALA A 8 9.99 -46.81 27.62
C ALA A 8 10.83 -45.53 27.35
N ALA A 9 11.04 -45.20 26.08
CA ALA A 9 11.65 -43.94 25.67
C ALA A 9 10.59 -42.83 25.72
N LEU A 10 10.69 -41.96 26.74
CA LEU A 10 9.83 -40.78 26.88
C LEU A 10 10.42 -39.64 26.02
N SER A 11 9.95 -39.50 24.78
CA SER A 11 10.30 -38.37 23.92
C SER A 11 9.53 -37.11 24.34
N THR A 12 10.21 -36.19 25.01
CA THR A 12 9.71 -34.84 25.28
C THR A 12 9.77 -34.00 24.00
N ALA A 13 8.62 -33.79 23.36
CA ALA A 13 8.49 -32.83 22.27
C ALA A 13 8.55 -31.40 22.82
N LEU A 14 9.67 -30.71 22.58
CA LEU A 14 9.80 -29.27 22.81
C LEU A 14 8.97 -28.52 21.77
N PHE A 15 7.76 -28.12 22.12
CA PHE A 15 6.98 -27.14 21.35
C PHE A 15 7.61 -25.76 21.56
N GLY A 16 8.52 -25.36 20.68
CA GLY A 16 9.07 -24.00 20.66
C GLY A 16 7.99 -23.00 20.24
N CYS A 17 7.54 -22.15 21.16
CA CYS A 17 6.74 -20.98 20.81
C CYS A 17 7.66 -19.95 20.14
N ALA A 18 7.46 -19.71 18.84
CA ALA A 18 8.14 -18.61 18.17
C ALA A 18 7.67 -17.28 18.80
N ALA A 19 8.61 -16.48 19.32
CA ALA A 19 8.30 -15.20 19.91
C ALA A 19 7.82 -14.20 18.85
N ALA A 20 6.77 -13.45 19.18
CA ALA A 20 6.26 -12.35 18.36
C ALA A 20 7.36 -11.32 18.07
N LYS A 21 7.39 -10.80 16.85
CA LYS A 21 8.31 -9.73 16.43
C LYS A 21 7.57 -8.68 15.63
N ASP A 22 8.10 -7.46 15.67
CA ASP A 22 7.62 -6.38 14.81
C ASP A 22 7.84 -6.74 13.33
N ALA A 23 6.84 -6.46 12.50
CA ALA A 23 6.95 -6.58 11.07
C ALA A 23 7.94 -5.52 10.54
N PRO A 24 9.01 -5.92 9.81
CA PRO A 24 9.91 -4.98 9.20
C PRO A 24 9.21 -4.25 8.05
N VAL A 25 9.69 -3.04 7.76
CA VAL A 25 9.27 -2.32 6.57
C VAL A 25 9.72 -3.07 5.32
N VAL A 26 8.79 -3.38 4.43
CA VAL A 26 9.02 -4.00 3.14
C VAL A 26 9.54 -2.96 2.14
N ILE A 27 10.60 -3.32 1.44
CA ILE A 27 11.19 -2.58 0.34
C ILE A 27 11.23 -3.48 -0.91
N ASP A 28 11.64 -2.91 -2.04
CA ASP A 28 11.85 -3.62 -3.31
C ASP A 28 10.59 -4.32 -3.86
N ASN A 29 9.40 -3.81 -3.57
CA ASN A 29 8.18 -4.29 -4.21
C ASN A 29 8.22 -3.97 -5.72
N PRO A 30 7.88 -4.95 -6.59
CA PRO A 30 7.94 -4.79 -8.04
C PRO A 30 7.01 -3.67 -8.53
N GLN A 31 7.54 -2.79 -9.37
CA GLN A 31 6.79 -1.73 -10.03
C GLN A 31 6.06 -2.24 -11.28
N GLY A 32 5.04 -1.51 -11.73
CA GLY A 32 4.31 -1.82 -12.97
C GLY A 32 3.40 -3.06 -12.90
N VAL A 33 3.16 -3.60 -11.71
CA VAL A 33 2.26 -4.74 -11.48
C VAL A 33 1.18 -4.37 -10.46
N GLU A 34 -0.02 -4.91 -10.66
CA GLU A 34 -1.14 -4.79 -9.73
C GLU A 34 -1.54 -6.18 -9.28
N PHE A 35 -1.80 -6.33 -7.99
CA PHE A 35 -2.46 -7.51 -7.45
C PHE A 35 -3.88 -7.14 -7.08
N LYS A 36 -4.86 -7.84 -7.65
CA LYS A 36 -6.28 -7.53 -7.43
C LYS A 36 -7.04 -8.77 -7.00
N ALA A 37 -7.87 -8.62 -5.97
CA ALA A 37 -8.84 -9.61 -5.51
C ALA A 37 -10.25 -9.03 -5.71
N THR A 38 -11.08 -9.73 -6.49
CA THR A 38 -12.47 -9.31 -6.77
C THR A 38 -13.44 -10.28 -6.11
N LEU A 39 -14.36 -9.77 -5.28
CA LEU A 39 -15.32 -10.59 -4.55
C LEU A 39 -16.29 -11.31 -5.50
N PRO A 40 -16.57 -12.61 -5.28
CA PRO A 40 -17.40 -13.39 -6.19
C PRO A 40 -18.88 -13.01 -6.07
N LYS A 41 -19.65 -13.25 -7.14
CA LYS A 41 -21.12 -13.08 -7.10
C LYS A 41 -21.81 -14.12 -6.21
N LYS A 42 -21.26 -15.34 -6.16
CA LYS A 42 -21.82 -16.44 -5.38
C LYS A 42 -21.47 -16.24 -3.89
N PRO A 43 -22.47 -16.21 -2.99
CA PRO A 43 -22.19 -16.08 -1.56
C PRO A 43 -21.47 -17.31 -1.02
N PHE A 44 -20.51 -17.07 -0.15
CA PHE A 44 -19.91 -18.11 0.69
C PHE A 44 -20.80 -18.35 1.92
N PHE A 45 -21.13 -17.28 2.65
CA PHE A 45 -21.93 -17.36 3.86
C PHE A 45 -23.43 -17.23 3.53
N ALA A 46 -24.16 -18.34 3.62
CA ALA A 46 -25.58 -18.40 3.30
C ALA A 46 -26.48 -17.63 4.29
N GLY A 47 -26.02 -17.42 5.53
CA GLY A 47 -26.80 -16.77 6.59
C GLY A 47 -26.76 -15.24 6.55
N ALA A 48 -26.18 -14.63 5.51
CA ALA A 48 -26.12 -13.18 5.41
C ALA A 48 -27.50 -12.59 5.10
N ALA A 49 -27.92 -11.59 5.88
CA ALA A 49 -29.15 -10.85 5.64
C ALA A 49 -28.98 -9.82 4.49
N LEU A 50 -28.68 -10.32 3.29
CA LEU A 50 -28.54 -9.53 2.06
C LEU A 50 -28.99 -10.34 0.85
N VAL A 51 -29.33 -9.66 -0.24
CA VAL A 51 -29.59 -10.30 -1.54
C VAL A 51 -28.27 -10.41 -2.29
N GLY A 52 -27.89 -11.64 -2.64
CA GLY A 52 -26.65 -11.93 -3.37
C GLY A 52 -25.44 -12.09 -2.46
N ASN A 53 -24.39 -11.31 -2.69
CA ASN A 53 -23.15 -11.32 -1.91
C ASN A 53 -22.61 -9.88 -1.76
N VAL A 54 -21.70 -9.66 -0.80
CA VAL A 54 -20.88 -8.44 -0.78
C VAL A 54 -20.11 -8.34 -2.09
N LYS A 55 -20.08 -7.15 -2.67
CA LYS A 55 -19.43 -6.89 -3.96
C LYS A 55 -18.24 -5.95 -3.76
N GLY A 56 -17.37 -5.93 -4.76
CA GLY A 56 -16.25 -5.01 -4.82
C GLY A 56 -14.91 -5.73 -4.96
N SER A 57 -13.83 -4.99 -4.71
CA SER A 57 -12.47 -5.49 -4.89
C SER A 57 -11.47 -4.77 -4.00
N VAL A 58 -10.36 -5.46 -3.74
CA VAL A 58 -9.13 -4.86 -3.21
C VAL A 58 -8.09 -4.93 -4.31
N SER A 59 -7.44 -3.81 -4.62
CA SER A 59 -6.31 -3.77 -5.53
C SER A 59 -5.09 -3.13 -4.89
N ALA A 60 -3.92 -3.58 -5.33
CA ALA A 60 -2.67 -3.24 -4.67
C ALA A 60 -1.52 -3.05 -5.67
N THR A 61 -0.78 -1.97 -5.52
CA THR A 61 0.41 -1.65 -6.31
C THR A 61 1.58 -1.28 -5.41
N ALA A 62 2.80 -1.39 -5.91
CA ALA A 62 3.97 -0.99 -5.15
C ALA A 62 3.94 0.51 -4.81
N GLY A 63 4.47 0.86 -3.64
CA GLY A 63 4.67 2.25 -3.28
C GLY A 63 5.80 2.95 -4.02
N PRO A 64 5.98 4.26 -3.78
CA PRO A 64 7.12 5.00 -4.30
C PRO A 64 8.44 4.29 -3.98
N ALA A 65 9.29 4.14 -5.00
CA ALA A 65 10.58 3.44 -4.91
C ALA A 65 10.49 1.98 -4.37
N GLY A 66 9.35 1.32 -4.49
CA GLY A 66 9.16 -0.08 -4.05
C GLY A 66 9.00 -0.26 -2.55
N LYS A 67 9.03 0.81 -1.76
CA LYS A 67 8.75 0.76 -0.32
C LYS A 67 7.26 0.54 -0.10
N GLY A 68 6.86 -0.47 0.66
CA GLY A 68 5.46 -0.73 0.98
C GLY A 68 4.52 -0.92 -0.23
N VAL A 69 3.23 -0.96 0.05
CA VAL A 69 2.16 -1.29 -0.89
C VAL A 69 1.01 -0.31 -0.72
N ARG A 70 0.55 0.28 -1.82
CA ARG A 70 -0.67 1.09 -1.86
C ARG A 70 -1.86 0.17 -2.07
N PHE A 71 -2.85 0.22 -1.18
CA PHE A 71 -4.10 -0.50 -1.32
C PHE A 71 -5.23 0.44 -1.72
N ARG A 72 -6.09 -0.03 -2.62
CA ARG A 72 -7.40 0.56 -2.95
C ARG A 72 -8.48 -0.46 -2.62
N VAL A 73 -9.36 -0.10 -1.69
CA VAL A 73 -10.42 -0.98 -1.19
C VAL A 73 -11.76 -0.38 -1.57
N GLN A 74 -12.62 -1.19 -2.18
CA GLN A 74 -13.98 -0.81 -2.53
C GLN A 74 -14.91 -1.98 -2.20
N PHE A 75 -15.89 -1.76 -1.33
CA PHE A 75 -16.91 -2.73 -0.98
C PHE A 75 -18.30 -2.10 -1.00
N GLU A 76 -19.30 -2.89 -1.36
CA GLU A 76 -20.70 -2.49 -1.35
C GLU A 76 -21.60 -3.70 -1.08
N ASN A 77 -22.89 -3.44 -0.86
CA ASN A 77 -23.89 -4.46 -0.56
C ASN A 77 -23.55 -5.22 0.74
N LEU A 78 -23.13 -4.48 1.77
CA LEU A 78 -22.87 -5.07 3.09
C LEU A 78 -24.18 -5.36 3.83
N PRO A 79 -24.23 -6.38 4.70
CA PRO A 79 -25.36 -6.58 5.60
C PRO A 79 -25.65 -5.32 6.42
N LYS A 80 -26.92 -5.02 6.68
CA LYS A 80 -27.31 -3.81 7.44
C LYS A 80 -26.94 -3.87 8.93
N THR A 81 -26.67 -5.06 9.45
CA THR A 81 -26.27 -5.31 10.85
C THR A 81 -25.08 -6.27 10.91
N GLY A 82 -24.43 -6.34 12.07
CA GLY A 82 -23.29 -7.24 12.32
C GLY A 82 -21.91 -6.64 11.97
N GLY A 83 -21.86 -5.37 11.59
CA GLY A 83 -20.62 -4.58 11.51
C GLY A 83 -20.21 -3.94 12.85
N PRO A 84 -19.16 -3.08 12.87
CA PRO A 84 -18.29 -2.75 11.73
C PRO A 84 -17.62 -4.00 11.16
N PHE A 85 -17.60 -4.12 9.84
CA PHE A 85 -17.07 -5.31 9.18
C PHE A 85 -15.55 -5.25 9.13
N LEU A 86 -14.91 -6.40 9.25
CA LEU A 86 -13.46 -6.53 9.18
C LEU A 86 -13.05 -7.05 7.81
N TYR A 87 -11.82 -6.81 7.42
CA TYR A 87 -11.22 -7.38 6.24
C TYR A 87 -9.72 -7.58 6.47
N HIS A 88 -9.25 -8.77 6.15
CA HIS A 88 -7.87 -9.19 6.39
C HIS A 88 -7.33 -9.96 5.20
N ILE A 89 -6.01 -9.90 5.01
CA ILE A 89 -5.30 -10.83 4.14
C ILE A 89 -5.07 -12.11 4.93
N HIS A 90 -5.45 -13.23 4.34
CA HIS A 90 -5.31 -14.56 4.91
C HIS A 90 -4.13 -15.32 4.31
N GLU A 91 -3.60 -16.31 5.02
CA GLU A 91 -2.36 -17.01 4.68
C GLU A 91 -2.49 -17.95 3.47
N GLU A 92 -3.70 -18.42 3.16
CA GLU A 92 -3.94 -19.31 2.02
C GLU A 92 -4.98 -18.76 1.04
N PRO A 93 -4.96 -19.19 -0.24
CA PRO A 93 -6.02 -18.87 -1.17
C PRO A 93 -7.33 -19.59 -0.81
N ALA A 94 -8.45 -18.98 -1.19
CA ALA A 94 -9.75 -19.61 -1.20
C ALA A 94 -9.81 -20.66 -2.32
N VAL A 95 -10.16 -21.89 -1.96
CA VAL A 95 -10.32 -23.02 -2.87
C VAL A 95 -11.81 -23.16 -3.18
N ASN A 96 -12.19 -23.08 -4.45
CA ASN A 96 -13.59 -23.19 -4.90
C ASN A 96 -14.56 -22.21 -4.19
N GLY A 97 -14.08 -21.02 -3.82
CA GLY A 97 -14.86 -20.03 -3.08
C GLY A 97 -15.13 -20.36 -1.61
N ASN A 98 -14.47 -21.39 -1.06
CA ASN A 98 -14.55 -21.73 0.36
C ASN A 98 -13.65 -20.80 1.18
N CYS A 99 -14.24 -19.85 1.89
CA CYS A 99 -13.47 -18.92 2.70
C CYS A 99 -12.83 -19.56 3.93
N THR A 100 -13.23 -20.77 4.35
CA THR A 100 -12.55 -21.49 5.44
C THR A 100 -11.17 -22.00 5.02
N SER A 101 -10.96 -22.29 3.73
CA SER A 101 -9.67 -22.79 3.23
C SER A 101 -8.56 -21.74 3.27
N THR A 102 -8.88 -20.47 3.51
CA THR A 102 -7.90 -19.39 3.58
C THR A 102 -7.07 -19.41 4.88
N LEU A 103 -7.45 -20.27 5.84
CA LEU A 103 -6.76 -20.45 7.12
C LEU A 103 -6.67 -19.15 7.94
N ALA A 104 -5.59 -18.94 8.70
CA ALA A 104 -5.41 -17.79 9.58
C ALA A 104 -5.10 -16.50 8.78
N HIS A 105 -4.95 -15.37 9.49
CA HIS A 105 -4.43 -14.14 8.89
C HIS A 105 -2.97 -14.34 8.47
N LEU A 106 -2.51 -13.60 7.46
CA LEU A 106 -1.10 -13.54 7.11
C LEU A 106 -0.30 -12.93 8.28
N ASP A 107 0.43 -13.78 9.01
CA ASP A 107 1.14 -13.39 10.23
C ASP A 107 2.54 -14.04 10.34
N PRO A 108 3.46 -13.72 9.41
CA PRO A 108 4.78 -14.34 9.35
C PRO A 108 5.69 -14.01 10.53
N TYR A 109 5.29 -13.06 11.40
CA TYR A 109 6.06 -12.62 12.57
C TYR A 109 5.39 -13.02 13.89
N HIS A 110 4.40 -13.92 13.83
CA HIS A 110 3.75 -14.55 14.97
C HIS A 110 3.21 -13.56 15.99
N ARG A 111 2.68 -12.43 15.50
CA ARG A 111 2.12 -11.38 16.34
C ARG A 111 0.89 -11.87 17.10
N GLY A 112 0.02 -12.60 16.43
CA GLY A 112 -1.27 -13.06 16.94
C GLY A 112 -2.36 -11.97 16.95
N GLU A 113 -3.52 -12.32 17.49
CA GLU A 113 -4.67 -11.39 17.58
C GLU A 113 -4.74 -10.62 18.91
N THR A 114 -3.99 -11.08 19.92
CA THR A 114 -4.01 -10.53 21.28
C THR A 114 -2.61 -10.06 21.67
N PRO A 115 -2.45 -8.78 22.10
CA PRO A 115 -3.49 -7.74 22.17
C PRO A 115 -4.00 -7.35 20.78
N ALA A 116 -5.15 -6.67 20.72
CA ALA A 116 -5.71 -6.17 19.46
C ALA A 116 -4.68 -5.27 18.74
N CYS A 117 -4.78 -5.15 17.41
CA CYS A 117 -3.91 -4.25 16.65
C CYS A 117 -3.98 -2.80 17.17
N ASN A 118 -2.82 -2.22 17.43
CA ASN A 118 -2.68 -0.80 17.70
C ASN A 118 -2.38 -0.08 16.38
N ALA A 119 -3.36 0.64 15.84
CA ALA A 119 -3.20 1.39 14.59
C ALA A 119 -2.09 2.46 14.65
N SER A 120 -1.73 2.93 15.85
CA SER A 120 -0.62 3.88 16.04
C SER A 120 0.76 3.23 15.97
N GLU A 121 0.82 1.89 16.05
CA GLU A 121 2.04 1.09 16.00
C GLU A 121 1.85 -0.08 15.02
N PRO A 122 1.59 0.18 13.72
CA PRO A 122 1.15 -0.84 12.77
C PRO A 122 2.20 -1.94 12.50
N GLN A 123 3.48 -1.70 12.82
CA GLN A 123 4.53 -2.73 12.81
C GLN A 123 4.27 -3.84 13.84
N THR A 124 3.53 -3.54 14.90
CA THR A 124 3.19 -4.50 15.96
C THR A 124 1.94 -5.30 15.64
N CYS A 125 1.32 -5.14 14.46
CA CYS A 125 0.12 -5.84 14.04
C CYS A 125 0.45 -7.01 13.11
N GLN A 126 -0.49 -7.94 12.93
CA GLN A 126 -0.34 -8.99 11.91
C GLN A 126 -0.22 -8.32 10.54
N VAL A 127 0.65 -8.85 9.68
CA VAL A 127 0.86 -8.29 8.34
C VAL A 127 -0.46 -8.20 7.57
N GLY A 128 -1.33 -9.20 7.70
CA GLY A 128 -2.64 -9.24 7.06
C GLY A 128 -3.77 -8.47 7.75
N ASP A 129 -3.55 -7.87 8.94
CA ASP A 129 -4.59 -7.16 9.68
C ASP A 129 -4.81 -5.72 9.15
N LEU A 130 -5.42 -5.62 7.97
CA LEU A 130 -5.69 -4.34 7.31
C LEU A 130 -6.72 -3.50 8.08
N SER A 131 -7.78 -4.13 8.60
CA SER A 131 -8.80 -3.44 9.39
C SER A 131 -8.27 -2.87 10.70
N GLY A 132 -7.40 -3.59 11.39
CA GLY A 132 -6.74 -3.12 12.60
C GLY A 132 -5.83 -1.91 12.34
N LYS A 133 -5.10 -1.92 11.23
CA LYS A 133 -4.16 -0.84 10.86
C LYS A 133 -4.84 0.40 10.26
N TYR A 134 -5.86 0.21 9.41
CA TYR A 134 -6.39 1.28 8.55
C TYR A 134 -7.88 1.58 8.77
N GLY A 135 -8.52 0.88 9.71
CA GLY A 135 -9.92 1.08 10.07
C GLY A 135 -10.84 0.00 9.52
N LYS A 136 -11.95 -0.19 10.23
CA LYS A 136 -13.00 -1.16 9.89
C LYS A 136 -13.97 -0.58 8.86
N ILE A 137 -14.71 -1.45 8.18
CA ILE A 137 -15.76 -1.04 7.25
C ILE A 137 -16.98 -0.54 8.06
N THR A 138 -17.29 0.74 7.92
CA THR A 138 -18.35 1.44 8.67
C THR A 138 -19.42 2.10 7.79
N SER A 139 -19.27 2.02 6.47
CA SER A 139 -20.20 2.58 5.48
C SER A 139 -20.50 1.56 4.37
N ASP A 140 -21.57 1.81 3.62
CA ASP A 140 -21.98 1.03 2.44
C ASP A 140 -22.54 2.02 1.40
N PRO A 141 -21.79 2.34 0.32
CA PRO A 141 -20.50 1.76 -0.05
C PRO A 141 -19.35 2.20 0.88
N PHE A 142 -18.31 1.39 0.93
CA PHE A 142 -17.04 1.67 1.58
C PHE A 142 -15.94 1.81 0.54
N VAL A 143 -15.21 2.93 0.62
CA VAL A 143 -14.06 3.19 -0.23
C VAL A 143 -12.94 3.68 0.66
N ALA A 144 -11.77 3.05 0.54
CA ALA A 144 -10.58 3.47 1.26
C ALA A 144 -9.35 3.33 0.36
N GLU A 145 -8.38 4.21 0.61
CA GLU A 145 -7.05 4.11 0.04
C GLU A 145 -6.03 4.42 1.13
N TYR A 146 -5.01 3.58 1.25
CA TYR A 146 -3.97 3.74 2.26
C TYR A 146 -2.69 3.05 1.81
N PHE A 147 -1.64 3.30 2.58
CA PHE A 147 -0.31 2.80 2.33
C PHE A 147 0.14 1.88 3.45
N ASP A 148 0.51 0.66 3.10
CA ASP A 148 0.95 -0.36 4.04
C ASP A 148 2.42 -0.68 3.85
N LEU A 149 3.19 -0.49 4.92
CA LEU A 149 4.64 -0.68 4.89
C LEU A 149 5.08 -2.11 5.12
N TYR A 150 4.18 -3.04 5.45
CA TYR A 150 4.51 -4.34 6.03
C TYR A 150 4.13 -5.52 5.15
N THR A 151 3.26 -5.29 4.17
CA THR A 151 2.87 -6.24 3.13
C THR A 151 3.82 -6.19 1.94
N SER A 152 3.93 -7.29 1.20
CA SER A 152 4.82 -7.40 0.06
C SER A 152 4.14 -7.94 -1.21
N LEU A 153 4.57 -7.40 -2.35
CA LEU A 153 4.29 -7.87 -3.70
C LEU A 153 5.44 -8.72 -4.28
N GLN A 154 6.54 -8.90 -3.53
CA GLN A 154 7.72 -9.63 -3.97
C GLN A 154 7.60 -11.12 -3.61
N PRO A 155 7.56 -12.04 -4.60
CA PRO A 155 7.60 -13.47 -4.33
C PRO A 155 8.84 -13.85 -3.51
N GLY A 156 8.66 -14.72 -2.51
CA GLY A 156 9.72 -15.14 -1.58
C GLY A 156 9.82 -14.28 -0.32
N SER A 157 9.20 -13.10 -0.28
CA SER A 157 9.02 -12.37 0.98
C SER A 157 8.06 -13.13 1.92
N PRO A 158 8.34 -13.25 3.22
CA PRO A 158 7.38 -13.79 4.19
C PRO A 158 6.05 -13.01 4.22
N ALA A 159 6.10 -11.72 3.88
CA ALA A 159 4.94 -10.84 3.80
C ALA A 159 4.27 -10.84 2.41
N PHE A 160 4.68 -11.72 1.50
CA PHE A 160 4.12 -11.80 0.16
C PHE A 160 2.66 -12.22 0.19
N PHE A 161 1.76 -11.34 -0.27
CA PHE A 161 0.33 -11.65 -0.32
C PHE A 161 -0.20 -11.94 -1.74
N GLY A 162 0.64 -11.83 -2.77
CA GLY A 162 0.17 -11.88 -4.16
C GLY A 162 -0.43 -13.21 -4.61
N ASN A 163 -0.20 -14.30 -3.87
CA ASN A 163 -0.81 -15.62 -4.06
C ASN A 163 -1.79 -16.00 -2.95
N ARG A 164 -2.27 -15.01 -2.20
CA ARG A 164 -3.10 -15.19 -1.00
C ARG A 164 -4.52 -14.72 -1.24
N SER A 165 -5.31 -14.63 -0.18
CA SER A 165 -6.69 -14.18 -0.26
C SER A 165 -6.98 -12.99 0.65
N ILE A 166 -8.00 -12.22 0.29
CA ILE A 166 -8.68 -11.28 1.18
C ILE A 166 -9.98 -11.91 1.67
N VAL A 167 -10.30 -11.74 2.95
CA VAL A 167 -11.58 -12.18 3.54
C VAL A 167 -12.24 -10.98 4.19
N VAL A 168 -13.55 -10.82 3.96
CA VAL A 168 -14.41 -9.87 4.67
C VAL A 168 -15.16 -10.64 5.75
N HIS A 169 -15.22 -10.08 6.97
CA HIS A 169 -15.84 -10.70 8.13
C HIS A 169 -16.90 -9.78 8.73
N TYR A 170 -17.88 -10.38 9.40
CA TYR A 170 -18.65 -9.72 10.45
C TYR A 170 -17.75 -9.30 11.61
N ALA A 171 -18.25 -8.41 12.48
CA ALA A 171 -17.56 -7.99 13.69
C ALA A 171 -17.23 -9.15 14.65
N ASN A 172 -18.05 -10.21 14.63
CA ASN A 172 -17.83 -11.45 15.39
C ASN A 172 -16.84 -12.43 14.72
N LYS A 173 -16.10 -11.97 13.70
CA LYS A 173 -15.10 -12.72 12.92
C LYS A 173 -15.65 -13.82 12.00
N THR A 174 -16.97 -14.00 11.90
CA THR A 174 -17.56 -14.89 10.89
C THR A 174 -17.17 -14.43 9.48
N ARG A 175 -16.58 -15.33 8.68
CA ARG A 175 -16.18 -15.06 7.30
C ARG A 175 -17.42 -14.90 6.42
N LEU A 176 -17.62 -13.72 5.85
CA LEU A 176 -18.77 -13.37 5.03
C LEU A 176 -18.51 -13.72 3.56
N THR A 177 -17.37 -13.28 3.03
CA THR A 177 -16.92 -13.60 1.66
C THR A 177 -15.41 -13.44 1.54
N CYS A 178 -14.83 -13.91 0.43
CA CYS A 178 -13.40 -13.91 0.20
C CYS A 178 -13.07 -13.94 -1.30
N ALA A 179 -11.86 -13.53 -1.65
CA ALA A 179 -11.33 -13.60 -3.00
C ALA A 179 -9.80 -13.76 -3.00
N ASN A 180 -9.27 -14.41 -4.03
CA ASN A 180 -7.83 -14.55 -4.22
C ASN A 180 -7.25 -13.32 -4.93
N PHE A 181 -6.05 -12.92 -4.54
CA PHE A 181 -5.27 -11.97 -5.31
C PHE A 181 -4.75 -12.64 -6.59
N ALA A 182 -4.85 -11.92 -7.70
CA ALA A 182 -4.26 -12.29 -8.97
C ALA A 182 -3.37 -11.15 -9.48
N LYS A 183 -2.22 -11.51 -10.06
CA LYS A 183 -1.31 -10.57 -10.69
C LYS A 183 -1.89 -10.10 -12.02
N LEU A 184 -1.99 -8.80 -12.20
CA LEU A 184 -2.42 -8.12 -13.41
C LEU A 184 -1.31 -7.17 -13.88
N PRO A 185 -1.07 -7.06 -15.19
CA PRO A 185 -0.23 -5.99 -15.73
C PRO A 185 -0.93 -4.64 -15.51
N VAL A 186 -0.19 -3.65 -15.01
CA VAL A 186 -0.68 -2.27 -14.97
C VAL A 186 -0.37 -1.65 -16.33
N PRO A 187 -1.33 -1.04 -17.03
CA PRO A 187 -1.03 -0.21 -18.19
C PRO A 187 0.00 0.83 -17.76
N ALA A 188 1.17 0.83 -18.39
CA ALA A 188 2.22 1.79 -18.05
C ALA A 188 1.62 3.20 -18.10
N ALA A 189 1.70 3.93 -16.99
CA ALA A 189 1.42 5.36 -17.01
C ALA A 189 2.34 5.95 -18.07
N THR A 190 1.76 6.52 -19.13
CA THR A 190 2.52 7.16 -20.20
C THR A 190 3.35 8.25 -19.54
N THR A 191 4.65 8.00 -19.37
CA THR A 191 5.61 9.04 -19.07
C THR A 191 5.59 9.95 -20.29
N VAL A 192 4.87 11.07 -20.18
CA VAL A 192 5.02 12.17 -21.12
C VAL A 192 6.44 12.68 -20.90
N HIS A 193 7.38 12.12 -21.64
CA HIS A 193 8.73 12.63 -21.75
C HIS A 193 8.56 13.99 -22.41
N SER A 194 8.50 15.05 -21.60
CA SER A 194 8.56 16.41 -22.11
C SER A 194 9.97 16.59 -22.66
N THR A 195 10.15 16.26 -23.94
CA THR A 195 11.30 16.71 -24.71
C THR A 195 11.22 18.23 -24.70
N ALA A 196 12.05 18.87 -23.88
CA ALA A 196 12.31 20.30 -23.97
C ALA A 196 12.92 20.56 -25.36
N GLY A 197 12.06 20.84 -26.34
CA GLY A 197 12.48 21.33 -27.64
C GLY A 197 13.06 22.72 -27.47
N ALA A 198 14.38 22.85 -27.55
CA ALA A 198 15.05 24.12 -27.65
C ALA A 198 14.63 24.81 -28.97
N HIS A 199 13.61 25.66 -28.90
CA HIS A 199 13.24 26.56 -29.99
C HIS A 199 14.30 27.68 -30.06
N HIS A 200 15.31 27.50 -30.91
CA HIS A 200 16.20 28.58 -31.30
C HIS A 200 15.40 29.57 -32.16
N THR A 201 15.02 30.71 -31.59
CA THR A 201 14.47 31.84 -32.35
C THR A 201 15.61 32.52 -33.10
N ALA A 202 15.70 32.29 -34.40
CA ALA A 202 16.62 33.02 -35.27
C ALA A 202 16.10 34.46 -35.44
N ILE A 203 16.80 35.42 -34.87
CA ILE A 203 16.58 36.85 -35.09
C ILE A 203 17.27 37.20 -36.42
N HIS A 204 16.49 37.50 -37.45
CA HIS A 204 16.99 38.04 -38.72
C HIS A 204 17.48 39.48 -38.50
N GLY A 205 18.80 39.68 -38.52
CA GLY A 205 19.43 41.00 -38.68
C GLY A 205 19.44 41.43 -40.17
N PRO A 206 19.40 42.74 -40.47
CA PRO A 206 19.31 43.21 -41.85
C PRO A 206 20.61 43.07 -42.64
N LEU A 207 20.40 42.75 -43.91
CA LEU A 207 21.33 42.55 -45.01
C LEU A 207 22.25 43.75 -45.25
N ALA A 208 23.56 43.53 -45.23
CA ALA A 208 24.56 44.44 -45.78
C ALA A 208 25.33 43.75 -46.92
N THR A 209 25.31 44.40 -48.08
CA THR A 209 25.86 44.01 -49.37
C THR A 209 27.35 44.31 -49.52
N GLY A 210 28.05 43.43 -50.25
CA GLY A 210 29.37 43.64 -50.86
C GLY A 210 30.53 43.14 -50.00
N GLY A 211 31.55 42.47 -50.51
CA GLY A 211 31.90 42.07 -51.86
C GLY A 211 33.34 41.54 -51.83
N ALA A 212 33.51 40.37 -52.46
CA ALA A 212 34.73 39.89 -53.11
C ALA A 212 35.95 39.38 -52.31
N HIS A 213 36.48 38.28 -52.86
CA HIS A 213 37.89 37.84 -52.97
C HIS A 213 38.46 36.65 -52.14
N HIS A 214 38.87 35.64 -52.93
CA HIS A 214 39.99 34.68 -52.83
C HIS A 214 39.94 33.39 -51.97
N ASN A 215 39.69 32.28 -52.67
CA ASN A 215 40.50 31.07 -52.93
C ASN A 215 41.30 30.31 -51.83
N LEU A 216 41.32 28.98 -52.01
CA LEU A 216 42.27 27.92 -51.59
C LEU A 216 41.89 26.99 -50.40
N THR A 217 41.53 25.76 -50.79
CA THR A 217 42.06 24.44 -50.37
C THR A 217 42.56 24.20 -48.94
N GLY A 218 42.11 23.10 -48.34
CA GLY A 218 42.89 22.41 -47.30
C GLY A 218 42.09 21.50 -46.37
N SER A 219 42.07 20.21 -46.69
CA SER A 219 41.92 19.14 -45.69
C SER A 219 43.07 19.24 -44.68
N HIS A 220 42.82 19.06 -43.38
CA HIS A 220 43.47 18.02 -42.57
C HIS A 220 43.01 18.00 -41.10
N ASN A 221 42.76 16.77 -40.66
CA ASN A 221 42.61 16.26 -39.31
C ASN A 221 43.82 16.58 -38.42
N THR A 222 43.60 17.07 -37.20
CA THR A 222 44.52 16.88 -36.07
C THR A 222 43.76 16.79 -34.74
N THR A 223 43.89 15.62 -34.11
CA THR A 223 43.70 15.38 -32.68
C THR A 223 44.71 16.19 -31.87
N SER A 224 44.30 16.83 -30.77
CA SER A 224 45.21 17.14 -29.67
C SER A 224 44.46 17.28 -28.34
N HIS A 225 44.92 16.49 -27.37
CA HIS A 225 44.67 16.64 -25.94
C HIS A 225 45.23 17.96 -25.44
N HIS A 226 44.65 18.57 -24.40
CA HIS A 226 45.40 19.06 -23.24
C HIS A 226 44.48 19.26 -22.03
N ASN A 227 44.92 18.69 -20.91
CA ASN A 227 44.42 18.87 -19.56
C ASN A 227 45.12 20.10 -18.95
N PHE A 228 44.39 21.01 -18.31
CA PHE A 228 44.97 21.96 -17.35
C PHE A 228 43.98 22.32 -16.24
N THR A 229 44.48 22.21 -15.02
CA THR A 229 43.91 22.49 -13.70
C THR A 229 43.78 23.99 -13.38
N SER A 230 42.60 24.39 -12.85
CA SER A 230 42.18 25.41 -11.82
C SER A 230 42.95 26.76 -11.68
N PRO A 231 42.43 27.83 -10.98
CA PRO A 231 41.17 28.00 -10.22
C PRO A 231 40.46 29.38 -10.42
N HIS A 232 39.17 29.54 -10.08
CA HIS A 232 38.64 30.85 -9.67
C HIS A 232 37.40 30.74 -8.77
N ARG A 233 37.36 31.60 -7.74
CA ARG A 233 36.42 31.68 -6.63
C ARG A 233 35.43 32.84 -6.82
N THR A 234 34.18 32.66 -6.36
CA THR A 234 33.09 33.64 -6.06
C THR A 234 32.57 34.50 -7.23
N THR A 235 31.26 34.68 -7.48
CA THR A 235 30.18 35.23 -6.62
C THR A 235 28.78 34.82 -7.13
N GLY A 236 27.77 34.78 -6.24
CA GLY A 236 26.40 34.34 -6.54
C GLY A 236 25.57 35.25 -7.47
N ALA A 237 24.64 34.62 -8.20
CA ALA A 237 23.47 35.23 -8.81
C ALA A 237 22.31 34.22 -8.75
N ALA A 238 21.14 34.67 -8.30
CA ALA A 238 19.91 33.88 -8.16
C ALA A 238 19.28 33.59 -9.53
N SER A 239 18.79 32.37 -9.74
CA SER A 239 17.95 32.01 -10.89
C SER A 239 16.52 32.54 -10.71
N PRO A 240 15.81 32.90 -11.81
CA PRO A 240 14.39 33.26 -11.74
C PRO A 240 13.51 32.02 -11.54
N SER A 241 12.40 32.18 -10.82
CA SER A 241 11.37 31.15 -10.61
C SER A 241 10.56 30.93 -11.89
N ASP A 242 10.49 29.69 -12.38
CA ASP A 242 9.64 29.31 -13.51
C ASP A 242 8.16 29.19 -13.10
N VAL A 243 7.26 29.80 -13.88
CA VAL A 243 5.81 29.68 -13.73
C VAL A 243 5.31 28.67 -14.76
N TYR A 244 4.81 27.53 -14.30
CA TYR A 244 4.16 26.55 -15.18
C TYR A 244 2.64 26.74 -15.17
N THR A 245 2.06 26.94 -16.36
CA THR A 245 0.61 26.97 -16.57
C THR A 245 0.19 25.69 -17.29
N LEU A 246 -0.56 24.84 -16.60
CA LEU A 246 -1.12 23.63 -17.19
C LEU A 246 -2.57 23.88 -17.59
N THR A 247 -2.84 23.71 -18.89
CA THR A 247 -4.17 23.80 -19.46
C THR A 247 -4.54 22.43 -20.00
N SER A 248 -5.54 21.80 -19.42
CA SER A 248 -6.06 20.52 -19.88
C SER A 248 -7.41 20.73 -20.56
N VAL A 249 -7.51 20.26 -21.81
CA VAL A 249 -8.74 20.25 -22.59
C VAL A 249 -9.12 18.78 -22.80
N VAL A 250 -10.30 18.40 -22.30
CA VAL A 250 -10.86 17.07 -22.51
C VAL A 250 -11.90 17.18 -23.62
N THR A 251 -11.62 16.57 -24.77
CA THR A 251 -12.55 16.53 -25.90
C THR A 251 -13.27 15.19 -25.92
N VAL A 252 -14.59 15.20 -25.76
CA VAL A 252 -15.46 14.04 -25.98
C VAL A 252 -16.29 14.31 -27.23
N PRO A 253 -16.38 13.39 -28.21
CA PRO A 253 -17.19 13.63 -29.41
C PRO A 253 -18.67 13.81 -29.03
N GLY A 254 -19.23 14.99 -29.31
CA GLY A 254 -20.65 15.29 -29.12
C GLY A 254 -21.03 16.16 -27.90
N SER A 255 -20.07 16.66 -27.11
CA SER A 255 -20.34 17.56 -25.98
C SER A 255 -19.53 18.87 -26.06
N PRO A 256 -20.04 20.00 -25.53
CA PRO A 256 -19.30 21.25 -25.51
C PRO A 256 -18.06 21.16 -24.61
N THR A 257 -16.94 21.71 -25.08
CA THR A 257 -15.64 21.72 -24.42
C THR A 257 -15.60 22.67 -23.24
N THR A 258 -15.20 22.17 -22.07
CA THR A 258 -14.87 22.98 -20.88
C THR A 258 -13.36 22.90 -20.62
N SER A 259 -12.73 24.04 -20.40
CA SER A 259 -11.29 24.16 -20.12
C SER A 259 -11.06 24.75 -18.73
N SER A 260 -10.11 24.19 -17.99
CA SER A 260 -9.69 24.68 -16.67
C SER A 260 -8.17 24.82 -16.64
N SER A 261 -7.66 25.92 -16.07
CA SER A 261 -6.22 26.18 -15.90
C SER A 261 -5.84 26.33 -14.43
N LEU A 262 -4.72 25.72 -14.02
CA LEU A 262 -4.10 25.97 -12.71
C LEU A 262 -2.66 26.48 -12.89
N THR A 263 -2.29 27.46 -12.07
CA THR A 263 -0.94 28.05 -11.99
C THR A 263 -0.35 27.82 -10.60
N THR A 264 0.89 27.33 -10.53
CA THR A 264 1.63 27.16 -9.27
C THR A 264 3.08 27.65 -9.41
N THR A 265 3.59 28.34 -8.39
CA THR A 265 4.98 28.82 -8.28
C THR A 265 5.76 27.99 -7.26
N ASP A 266 6.94 27.49 -7.63
CA ASP A 266 7.81 26.70 -6.76
C ASP A 266 8.78 27.58 -5.94
N ALA A 267 8.93 27.28 -4.64
CA ALA A 267 9.82 27.99 -3.72
C ALA A 267 10.93 27.05 -3.24
N GLY A 268 12.18 27.45 -3.51
CA GLY A 268 13.38 26.64 -3.32
C GLY A 268 13.65 26.15 -1.89
N ASN A 269 14.40 25.04 -1.86
CA ASN A 269 14.77 24.19 -0.73
C ASN A 269 15.40 24.94 0.47
N GLY A 270 14.72 24.91 1.62
CA GLY A 270 15.24 25.30 2.93
C GLY A 270 14.68 24.36 4.00
N GLY A 271 15.56 23.68 4.74
CA GLY A 271 15.18 22.71 5.76
C GLY A 271 14.36 23.33 6.89
N ALA A 272 13.14 22.84 7.07
CA ALA A 272 12.39 22.95 8.31
C ALA A 272 11.37 21.80 8.40
N SER A 273 11.30 21.23 9.61
CA SER A 273 10.43 20.14 10.03
C SER A 273 8.98 20.33 9.58
N ALA A 274 8.46 19.42 8.75
CA ALA A 274 7.07 19.43 8.33
C ALA A 274 6.19 18.80 9.43
N THR A 275 5.59 19.68 10.23
CA THR A 275 4.39 19.39 11.02
C THR A 275 3.27 19.06 10.03
N SER A 276 2.85 17.80 10.00
CA SER A 276 1.72 17.37 9.17
C SER A 276 0.43 17.94 9.75
N SER A 277 -0.25 18.77 8.97
CA SER A 277 -1.57 19.33 9.24
C SER A 277 -2.60 18.19 9.28
N VAL A 278 -2.83 17.68 10.49
CA VAL A 278 -3.98 16.84 10.83
C VAL A 278 -5.22 17.72 10.74
N VAL A 279 -6.13 17.41 9.82
CA VAL A 279 -7.50 17.92 9.85
C VAL A 279 -8.20 17.38 11.10
N PRO A 280 -8.72 18.23 12.00
CA PRO A 280 -9.42 17.77 13.20
C PRO A 280 -10.83 17.29 12.84
N PHE A 281 -11.09 15.99 13.02
CA PHE A 281 -12.45 15.48 13.09
C PHE A 281 -13.02 15.69 14.50
N PRO A 282 -14.23 16.28 14.64
CA PRO A 282 -14.84 16.53 15.94
C PRO A 282 -15.29 15.23 16.59
N GLY A 283 -14.84 15.04 17.84
CA GLY A 283 -15.12 13.87 18.66
C GLY A 283 -16.58 13.79 19.12
N ALA A 284 -17.13 12.58 19.05
CA ALA A 284 -18.30 12.20 19.82
C ALA A 284 -17.85 11.69 21.20
N ALA A 285 -18.09 12.50 22.23
CA ALA A 285 -17.97 12.10 23.61
C ALA A 285 -19.11 11.14 23.97
N SER A 286 -18.77 9.92 24.41
CA SER A 286 -19.71 9.04 25.12
C SER A 286 -19.21 8.86 26.54
N GLY A 287 -19.98 9.37 27.49
CA GLY A 287 -19.66 9.42 28.90
C GLY A 287 -19.49 8.03 29.52
N ASN A 288 -18.39 7.86 30.24
CA ASN A 288 -18.10 6.69 31.04
C ASN A 288 -18.87 6.82 32.37
N ARG A 289 -19.93 6.02 32.57
CA ARG A 289 -20.49 5.82 33.91
C ARG A 289 -19.83 4.60 34.53
N VAL A 290 -18.96 4.89 35.49
CA VAL A 290 -18.45 3.95 36.50
C VAL A 290 -19.66 3.35 37.23
N SER A 291 -19.82 2.04 37.17
CA SER A 291 -20.63 1.29 38.13
C SER A 291 -19.71 0.36 38.91
N LEU A 292 -19.46 0.75 40.15
CA LEU A 292 -18.76 -0.01 41.17
C LEU A 292 -19.73 -1.07 41.70
N SER A 293 -19.45 -2.36 41.52
CA SER A 293 -20.12 -3.41 42.30
C SER A 293 -19.08 -4.40 42.81
N LEU A 294 -18.97 -4.40 44.14
CA LEU A 294 -18.09 -5.18 44.97
C LEU A 294 -18.49 -6.66 45.05
N LEU A 295 -17.44 -7.48 45.26
CA LEU A 295 -17.32 -8.64 46.17
C LEU A 295 -17.81 -10.05 45.80
N SER A 296 -16.92 -10.99 46.19
CA SER A 296 -17.07 -12.43 46.49
C SER A 296 -16.82 -13.35 45.28
N GLY A 297 -15.77 -14.18 45.19
CA GLY A 297 -14.92 -14.77 46.21
C GLY A 297 -15.43 -16.15 46.62
N VAL A 298 -15.23 -17.19 45.80
CA VAL A 298 -15.18 -18.60 46.24
C VAL A 298 -14.24 -19.39 45.34
N VAL A 299 -13.13 -19.84 45.92
CA VAL A 299 -12.27 -20.91 45.43
C VAL A 299 -12.92 -22.24 45.82
N ALA A 300 -13.12 -23.14 44.87
CA ALA A 300 -13.45 -24.54 45.17
C ALA A 300 -12.57 -25.45 44.32
N ALA A 301 -11.49 -25.93 44.94
CA ALA A 301 -10.74 -27.09 44.47
C ALA A 301 -11.56 -28.35 44.78
N ILE A 302 -11.80 -29.20 43.78
CA ILE A 302 -12.32 -30.54 43.98
C ILE A 302 -11.28 -31.52 43.44
N PHE A 303 -10.61 -32.18 44.39
CA PHE A 303 -9.93 -33.45 44.16
C PHE A 303 -10.99 -34.53 43.98
N PHE A 304 -10.90 -35.32 42.91
CA PHE A 304 -11.54 -36.63 42.84
C PHE A 304 -10.44 -37.69 42.85
N SER A 305 -10.42 -38.46 43.94
CA SER A 305 -9.80 -39.77 44.03
C SER A 305 -10.94 -40.79 44.10
N LEU A 306 -11.00 -41.66 43.09
CA LEU A 306 -11.51 -43.04 43.11
C LEU A 306 -11.15 -43.69 41.76
#